data_AF-A0A651GP57-F1
#
_entry.id   AF-A0A651GP57-F1
#
_cell.length_a   1.000
_cell.length_b   1.000
_cell.length_c   1.000
_cell.angle_alpha   90.00
_cell.angle_beta   90.00
_cell.angle_gamma   90.00
#
_symmetry.space_group_name_H-M   'P 1'
#
loop_
_entity.id
_entity.type
_entity.pdbx_description
1 polymer ?
#
loop_
_entity_poly.entity_id
_entity_poly.type
_entity_poly.pdbx_seq_one_letter_code
_entity_poly.pdbx_strand_id
1 'polypeptide(L)'
;MHHRHWLRIVLRQWWWRRRNGMRLSHRDPPWLVDTTLRDGLQSPCWQPSLSDQETLAQALDAAGIDEIEAGIPIRGSETRRLIRAVTRRSRNAAISAWCRARSDDIAAAADLGIDILHCSLPSSQIWLDGCQRSWQDFLDTLPGLLKAARAQAPRISLGLIDASRAPLERLRALARLAAEEGVWRVRLADTVGIWTPHQAATTLRSLRQAAPGLVLGIHAHNDLAQAVAVTLAALDAGASSADATVLGLGERAGNCALEPLALALQLQYQRPARFDLTACPHLADIAGRGLRQGIPAQQPVVGKQAFAHASGIHIAQQLRDPQACQPCAAEMVGAQQALIPSSLAGHHALQYFQHPHHHQLATTA
;
A
#
# COMPACT_ATOMS: atom_id res chain seq x y z
N MET A 1 24.11 5.16 10.93
CA MET A 1 24.82 5.63 9.71
C MET A 1 23.98 5.51 8.44
N HIS A 2 23.03 4.56 8.34
CA HIS A 2 22.15 4.36 7.16
C HIS A 2 21.26 5.55 6.78
N HIS A 3 20.66 6.24 7.76
CA HIS A 3 19.74 7.36 7.51
C HIS A 3 20.38 8.50 6.66
N ARG A 4 21.65 8.82 6.89
CA ARG A 4 22.36 9.90 6.16
C ARG A 4 22.74 9.51 4.72
N HIS A 5 22.80 8.22 4.40
CA HIS A 5 23.20 7.74 3.09
C HIS A 5 22.02 7.73 2.10
N TRP A 6 20.88 7.16 2.51
CA TRP A 6 19.64 7.17 1.73
C TRP A 6 19.17 8.61 1.40
N LEU A 7 19.17 9.50 2.40
CA LEU A 7 18.84 10.92 2.20
C LEU A 7 19.70 11.57 1.11
N ARG A 8 20.99 11.22 0.99
CA ARG A 8 21.87 11.76 -0.05
C ARG A 8 21.52 11.22 -1.45
N ILE A 9 21.15 9.95 -1.56
CA ILE A 9 20.72 9.33 -2.84
C ILE A 9 19.40 9.95 -3.31
N VAL A 10 18.42 10.03 -2.40
CA VAL A 10 17.11 10.66 -2.66
C VAL A 10 17.30 12.10 -3.10
N LEU A 11 18.10 12.89 -2.38
CA LEU A 11 18.35 14.28 -2.71
C LEU A 11 19.04 14.44 -4.09
N ARG A 12 19.99 13.56 -4.45
CA ARG A 12 20.64 13.61 -5.77
C ARG A 12 19.66 13.38 -6.92
N GLN A 13 18.81 12.35 -6.83
CA GLN A 13 17.79 12.11 -7.86
C GLN A 13 16.74 13.21 -7.88
N TRP A 14 16.36 13.72 -6.72
CA TRP A 14 15.45 14.85 -6.59
C TRP A 14 15.98 16.09 -7.32
N TRP A 15 17.26 16.44 -7.12
CA TRP A 15 17.91 17.55 -7.80
C TRP A 15 17.97 17.36 -9.32
N TRP A 16 18.26 16.14 -9.78
CA TRP A 16 18.27 15.82 -11.21
C TRP A 16 16.88 16.01 -11.84
N ARG A 17 15.82 15.49 -11.23
CA ARG A 17 14.44 15.62 -11.75
C ARG A 17 13.96 17.06 -11.78
N ARG A 18 14.25 17.83 -10.72
CA ARG A 18 13.91 19.25 -10.65
C ARG A 18 14.62 20.05 -11.74
N ARG A 19 15.89 19.77 -12.02
CA ARG A 19 16.66 20.41 -13.10
C ARG A 19 16.11 20.09 -14.49
N ASN A 20 15.47 18.93 -14.67
CA ASN A 20 14.89 18.49 -15.94
C ASN A 20 13.39 18.82 -16.09
N GLY A 21 12.85 19.76 -15.31
CA GLY A 21 11.50 20.30 -15.54
C GLY A 21 10.33 19.40 -15.13
N MET A 22 10.58 18.33 -14.37
CA MET A 22 9.48 17.51 -13.84
C MET A 22 8.64 18.30 -12.83
N ARG A 23 7.33 18.41 -13.08
CA ARG A 23 6.38 18.98 -12.11
C ARG A 23 6.20 18.01 -10.95
N LEU A 24 6.71 18.39 -9.78
CA LEU A 24 6.54 17.64 -8.53
C LEU A 24 5.39 18.24 -7.70
N SER A 25 4.62 17.40 -7.00
CA SER A 25 3.51 17.87 -6.15
C SER A 25 4.02 18.60 -4.88
N HIS A 26 3.40 19.74 -4.56
CA HIS A 26 3.68 20.54 -3.35
C HIS A 26 2.87 20.09 -2.10
N ARG A 27 1.97 19.10 -2.26
CA ARG A 27 1.16 18.58 -1.14
C ARG A 27 2.03 17.79 -0.16
N ASP A 28 1.56 17.68 1.08
CA ASP A 28 2.15 16.74 2.03
C ASP A 28 2.04 15.31 1.50
N PRO A 29 3.01 14.43 1.83
CA PRO A 29 2.93 13.02 1.49
C PRO A 29 1.64 12.41 2.05
N PRO A 30 1.00 11.48 1.32
CA PRO A 30 -0.20 10.81 1.81
C PRO A 30 0.12 9.90 3.00
N TRP A 31 -0.88 9.68 3.85
CA TRP A 31 -0.84 8.69 4.92
C TRP A 31 -0.89 7.27 4.34
N LEU A 32 0.16 6.48 4.52
CA LEU A 32 0.24 5.11 4.02
C LEU A 32 -0.26 4.10 5.05
N VAL A 33 -1.23 3.30 4.64
CA VAL A 33 -1.78 2.20 5.43
C VAL A 33 -1.27 0.88 4.86
N ASP A 34 -0.45 0.14 5.61
CA ASP A 34 -0.20 -1.26 5.31
C ASP A 34 -1.35 -2.11 5.83
N THR A 35 -1.99 -2.87 4.95
CA THR A 35 -3.06 -3.83 5.30
C THR A 35 -2.63 -5.28 5.05
N THR A 36 -1.32 -5.57 5.10
CA THR A 36 -0.80 -6.91 4.85
C THR A 36 -1.28 -7.89 5.91
N LEU A 37 -1.33 -7.47 7.18
CA LEU A 37 -1.81 -8.28 8.30
C LEU A 37 -3.35 -8.38 8.40
N ARG A 38 -4.09 -7.82 7.44
CA ARG A 38 -5.56 -7.90 7.37
C ARG A 38 -6.02 -8.40 6.01
N ASP A 39 -5.85 -7.61 4.97
CA ASP A 39 -6.24 -7.98 3.60
C ASP A 39 -5.29 -9.02 3.01
N GLY A 40 -3.97 -8.85 3.26
CA GLY A 40 -2.97 -9.81 2.79
C GLY A 40 -3.26 -11.23 3.26
N LEU A 41 -3.74 -11.41 4.50
CA LEU A 41 -4.12 -12.72 5.08
C LEU A 41 -5.30 -13.41 4.38
N GLN A 42 -6.00 -12.70 3.49
CA GLN A 42 -7.07 -13.25 2.66
C GLN A 42 -6.52 -13.85 1.35
N SER A 43 -5.22 -13.66 1.08
CA SER A 43 -4.58 -14.26 -0.09
C SER A 43 -4.50 -15.79 0.05
N PRO A 44 -4.98 -16.57 -0.95
CA PRO A 44 -4.95 -18.03 -0.88
C PRO A 44 -3.52 -18.60 -0.94
N CYS A 45 -2.55 -17.84 -1.47
CA CYS A 45 -1.17 -18.29 -1.64
C CYS A 45 -0.24 -17.89 -0.50
N TRP A 46 -0.73 -17.14 0.51
CA TRP A 46 0.06 -16.62 1.61
C TRP A 46 -0.39 -17.19 2.95
N GLN A 47 0.48 -17.96 3.61
CA GLN A 47 0.22 -18.63 4.88
C GLN A 47 1.36 -18.34 5.87
N PRO A 48 1.47 -17.10 6.37
CA PRO A 48 2.53 -16.72 7.29
C PRO A 48 2.31 -17.32 8.69
N SER A 49 3.39 -17.68 9.37
CA SER A 49 3.31 -17.99 10.81
C SER A 49 2.94 -16.73 11.61
N LEU A 50 2.44 -16.88 12.83
CA LEU A 50 2.25 -15.74 13.74
C LEU A 50 3.54 -14.97 13.99
N SER A 51 4.66 -15.69 14.11
CA SER A 51 5.97 -15.09 14.33
C SER A 51 6.38 -14.23 13.13
N ASP A 52 6.09 -14.67 11.90
CA ASP A 52 6.34 -13.88 10.69
C ASP A 52 5.43 -12.65 10.65
N GLN A 53 4.16 -12.77 11.07
CA GLN A 53 3.23 -11.65 11.16
C GLN A 53 3.70 -10.59 12.17
N GLU A 54 4.13 -10.98 13.36
CA GLU A 54 4.70 -10.07 14.36
C GLU A 54 6.02 -9.45 13.88
N THR A 55 6.88 -10.24 13.22
CA THR A 55 8.14 -9.76 12.64
C THR A 55 7.88 -8.73 11.55
N LEU A 56 6.91 -8.99 10.68
CA LEU A 56 6.51 -8.08 9.61
C LEU A 56 5.96 -6.76 10.17
N ALA A 57 5.11 -6.82 11.20
CA ALA A 57 4.59 -5.62 11.85
C ALA A 57 5.73 -4.72 12.38
N GLN A 58 6.71 -5.32 13.05
CA GLN A 58 7.86 -4.59 13.60
C GLN A 58 8.76 -4.02 12.51
N ALA A 59 8.94 -4.75 11.41
CA ALA A 59 9.71 -4.28 10.27
C ALA A 59 9.00 -3.11 9.57
N LEU A 60 7.67 -3.15 9.44
CA LEU A 60 6.86 -2.07 8.90
C LEU A 60 6.93 -0.80 9.78
N ASP A 61 6.81 -0.95 11.10
CA ASP A 61 6.94 0.16 12.06
C ASP A 61 8.34 0.79 12.02
N ALA A 62 9.39 -0.03 11.91
CA ALA A 62 10.76 0.45 11.76
C ALA A 62 11.03 1.11 10.40
N ALA A 63 10.36 0.66 9.34
CA ALA A 63 10.42 1.26 8.01
C ALA A 63 9.65 2.59 7.93
N GLY A 64 8.89 2.98 8.96
CA GLY A 64 8.20 4.26 9.01
C GLY A 64 6.89 4.30 8.23
N ILE A 65 6.16 3.18 8.15
CA ILE A 65 4.75 3.19 7.71
C ILE A 65 3.90 4.05 8.67
N ASP A 66 2.88 4.73 8.17
CA ASP A 66 2.03 5.59 9.02
C ASP A 66 1.00 4.76 9.82
N GLU A 67 0.47 3.69 9.23
CA GLU A 67 -0.53 2.83 9.86
C GLU A 67 -0.36 1.36 9.49
N ILE A 68 -0.55 0.47 10.46
CA ILE A 68 -0.62 -0.98 10.28
C ILE A 68 -2.04 -1.45 10.64
N GLU A 69 -2.80 -1.95 9.65
CA GLU A 69 -4.10 -2.57 9.86
C GLU A 69 -3.90 -4.04 10.27
N ALA A 70 -3.93 -4.30 11.57
CA ALA A 70 -3.39 -5.50 12.21
C ALA A 70 -4.34 -6.72 12.24
N GLY A 71 -5.51 -6.63 11.59
CA GLY A 71 -6.40 -7.77 11.40
C GLY A 71 -7.88 -7.47 11.68
N ILE A 72 -8.66 -8.54 11.85
CA ILE A 72 -10.12 -8.51 12.03
C ILE A 72 -10.49 -9.12 13.39
N PRO A 73 -10.79 -8.31 14.43
CA PRO A 73 -10.93 -8.79 15.81
C PRO A 73 -11.93 -9.93 16.02
N ILE A 74 -13.03 -9.94 15.27
CA ILE A 74 -14.10 -10.94 15.39
C ILE A 74 -13.65 -12.35 14.97
N ARG A 75 -12.55 -12.49 14.22
CA ARG A 75 -12.07 -13.78 13.71
C ARG A 75 -11.61 -14.75 14.80
N GLY A 76 -11.25 -14.25 15.99
CA GLY A 76 -10.93 -15.13 17.12
C GLY A 76 -9.91 -14.56 18.08
N SER A 77 -9.64 -15.33 19.14
CA SER A 77 -8.70 -14.98 20.21
C SER A 77 -7.27 -14.83 19.71
N GLU A 78 -6.87 -15.62 18.71
CA GLU A 78 -5.58 -15.56 18.07
C GLU A 78 -5.34 -14.24 17.33
N THR A 79 -6.30 -13.80 16.51
CA THR A 79 -6.22 -12.49 15.85
C THR A 79 -6.16 -11.37 16.88
N ARG A 80 -6.97 -11.43 17.94
CA ARG A 80 -6.91 -10.43 19.03
C ARG A 80 -5.57 -10.44 19.79
N ARG A 81 -4.93 -11.61 19.92
CA ARG A 81 -3.59 -11.73 20.51
C ARG A 81 -2.54 -11.05 19.63
N LEU A 82 -2.57 -11.29 18.33
CA LEU A 82 -1.69 -10.63 17.36
C LEU A 82 -1.88 -9.11 17.41
N ILE A 83 -3.12 -8.62 17.32
CA ILE A 83 -3.40 -7.18 17.38
C ILE A 83 -2.80 -6.56 18.64
N ARG A 84 -3.04 -7.15 19.82
CA ARG A 84 -2.43 -6.67 21.08
C ARG A 84 -0.90 -6.69 21.07
N ALA A 85 -0.29 -7.71 20.46
CA ALA A 85 1.15 -7.79 20.35
C ALA A 85 1.70 -6.65 19.47
N VAL A 86 1.07 -6.40 18.33
CA VAL A 86 1.42 -5.29 17.41
C VAL A 86 1.24 -3.94 18.10
N THR A 87 0.09 -3.71 18.74
CA THR A 87 -0.19 -2.48 19.52
C THR A 87 0.87 -2.19 20.57
N ARG A 88 1.30 -3.20 21.33
CA ARG A 88 2.26 -3.00 22.43
C ARG A 88 3.69 -2.73 21.96
N ARG A 89 4.04 -3.22 20.77
CA ARG A 89 5.42 -3.26 20.28
C ARG A 89 5.73 -2.17 19.26
N SER A 90 4.74 -1.71 18.51
CA SER A 90 4.89 -0.62 17.54
C SER A 90 5.06 0.70 18.26
N ARG A 91 5.95 1.55 17.75
CA ARG A 91 6.33 2.82 18.40
C ARG A 91 6.04 4.04 17.53
N ASN A 92 5.95 3.87 16.21
CA ASN A 92 5.84 4.96 15.25
C ASN A 92 4.51 4.92 14.49
N ALA A 93 4.10 3.74 14.02
CA ALA A 93 2.88 3.54 13.25
C ALA A 93 1.64 3.55 14.16
N ALA A 94 0.56 4.14 13.67
CA ALA A 94 -0.76 3.97 14.28
C ALA A 94 -1.26 2.55 14.01
N ILE A 95 -1.90 1.93 15.00
CA ILE A 95 -2.43 0.57 14.86
C ILE A 95 -3.93 0.62 14.64
N SER A 96 -4.38 0.02 13.54
CA SER A 96 -5.80 -0.08 13.22
C SER A 96 -6.28 -1.52 13.19
N ALA A 97 -7.58 -1.71 13.44
CA ALA A 97 -8.24 -2.99 13.26
C ALA A 97 -9.48 -2.83 12.38
N TRP A 98 -9.73 -3.80 11.52
CA TRP A 98 -10.86 -3.79 10.61
C TRP A 98 -12.04 -4.56 11.19
N CYS A 99 -13.26 -4.03 11.06
CA CYS A 99 -14.47 -4.72 11.45
C CYS A 99 -15.61 -4.37 10.49
N ARG A 100 -16.64 -5.22 10.43
CA ARG A 100 -17.90 -4.84 9.78
C ARG A 100 -18.59 -3.79 10.64
N ALA A 101 -19.40 -2.92 10.04
CA ALA A 101 -20.29 -2.02 10.76
C ALA A 101 -21.47 -2.80 11.39
N ARG A 102 -21.16 -3.60 12.42
CA ARG A 102 -22.07 -4.44 13.20
C ARG A 102 -21.68 -4.37 14.67
N SER A 103 -22.66 -4.43 15.57
CA SER A 103 -22.42 -4.28 17.01
C SER A 103 -21.43 -5.30 17.57
N ASP A 104 -21.56 -6.58 17.20
CA ASP A 104 -20.69 -7.64 17.72
C ASP A 104 -19.25 -7.52 17.21
N ASP A 105 -19.09 -7.14 15.94
CA ASP A 105 -17.79 -6.87 15.31
C ASP A 105 -17.07 -5.70 15.98
N ILE A 106 -17.81 -4.63 16.29
CA ILE A 106 -17.29 -3.47 17.02
C ILE A 106 -16.93 -3.86 18.46
N ALA A 107 -17.79 -4.60 19.15
CA ALA A 107 -17.54 -5.07 20.52
C ALA A 107 -16.30 -5.96 20.61
N ALA A 108 -15.99 -6.74 19.56
CA ALA A 108 -14.78 -7.56 19.51
C ALA A 108 -13.47 -6.76 19.47
N ALA A 109 -13.53 -5.45 19.18
CA ALA A 109 -12.39 -4.54 19.22
C ALA A 109 -12.04 -4.02 20.63
N ALA A 110 -12.84 -4.37 21.64
CA ALA A 110 -12.62 -3.96 23.02
C ALA A 110 -11.25 -4.39 23.56
N ASP A 111 -10.64 -3.50 24.35
CA ASP A 111 -9.39 -3.72 25.09
C ASP A 111 -8.19 -4.16 24.22
N LEU A 112 -8.21 -3.82 22.92
CA LEU A 112 -7.08 -4.08 22.01
C LEU A 112 -6.03 -2.97 22.02
N GLY A 113 -6.37 -1.79 22.54
CA GLY A 113 -5.50 -0.62 22.58
C GLY A 113 -5.19 -0.01 21.21
N ILE A 114 -6.03 -0.27 20.21
CA ILE A 114 -5.88 0.26 18.85
C ILE A 114 -6.11 1.77 18.80
N ASP A 115 -5.43 2.46 17.89
CA ASP A 115 -5.58 3.89 17.64
C ASP A 115 -6.79 4.19 16.75
N ILE A 116 -7.08 3.29 15.81
CA ILE A 116 -8.09 3.48 14.78
C ILE A 116 -8.96 2.22 14.67
N LEU A 117 -10.27 2.38 14.82
CA LEU A 117 -11.21 1.33 14.42
C LEU A 117 -11.72 1.60 13.00
N HIS A 118 -11.42 0.68 12.09
CA HIS A 118 -11.88 0.73 10.70
C HIS A 118 -13.20 -0.03 10.55
N CYS A 119 -14.31 0.70 10.53
CA CYS A 119 -15.65 0.14 10.34
C CYS A 119 -16.03 0.13 8.86
N SER A 120 -16.22 -1.05 8.26
CA SER A 120 -16.59 -1.18 6.85
C SER A 120 -18.08 -1.44 6.66
N LEU A 121 -18.69 -0.80 5.67
CA LEU A 121 -20.10 -0.96 5.30
C LEU A 121 -20.32 -1.11 3.79
N PRO A 122 -21.35 -1.89 3.37
CA PRO A 122 -21.85 -1.96 1.99
C PRO A 122 -22.15 -0.60 1.38
N SER A 123 -21.57 -0.31 0.21
CA SER A 123 -21.91 0.90 -0.54
C SER A 123 -22.62 0.64 -1.87
N SER A 124 -22.45 -0.53 -2.51
CA SER A 124 -23.17 -0.87 -3.74
C SER A 124 -24.48 -1.63 -3.48
N GLN A 125 -25.38 -1.66 -4.47
CA GLN A 125 -26.65 -2.39 -4.33
C GLN A 125 -26.43 -3.89 -4.14
N ILE A 126 -25.49 -4.48 -4.89
CA ILE A 126 -25.16 -5.91 -4.82
C ILE A 126 -24.76 -6.31 -3.39
N TRP A 127 -24.00 -5.47 -2.69
CA TRP A 127 -23.61 -5.75 -1.30
C TRP A 127 -24.75 -5.57 -0.30
N LEU A 128 -25.63 -4.59 -0.53
CA LEU A 128 -26.83 -4.39 0.30
C LEU A 128 -27.78 -5.58 0.18
N ASP A 129 -28.03 -6.05 -1.04
CA ASP A 129 -28.85 -7.22 -1.32
C ASP A 129 -28.27 -8.48 -0.67
N GLY A 130 -26.95 -8.68 -0.79
CA GLY A 130 -26.24 -9.79 -0.15
C GLY A 130 -26.27 -9.76 1.38
N CYS A 131 -26.43 -8.57 1.98
CA CYS A 131 -26.60 -8.41 3.43
C CYS A 131 -28.07 -8.44 3.87
N GLN A 132 -29.03 -8.53 2.94
CA GLN A 132 -30.47 -8.43 3.20
C GLN A 132 -30.84 -7.17 4.00
N ARG A 133 -30.24 -6.03 3.66
CA ARG A 133 -30.51 -4.75 4.33
C ARG A 133 -30.84 -3.67 3.32
N SER A 134 -31.84 -2.86 3.63
CA SER A 134 -32.12 -1.68 2.81
C SER A 134 -31.07 -0.59 3.05
N TRP A 135 -30.95 0.31 2.07
CA TRP A 135 -30.12 1.50 2.19
C TRP A 135 -30.52 2.37 3.39
N GLN A 136 -31.83 2.55 3.60
CA GLN A 136 -32.35 3.38 4.69
C GLN A 136 -32.02 2.77 6.06
N ASP A 137 -32.20 1.45 6.22
CA ASP A 137 -31.85 0.77 7.48
C ASP A 137 -30.37 0.96 7.83
N PHE A 138 -29.49 0.97 6.84
CA PHE A 138 -28.06 1.21 7.06
C PHE A 138 -27.81 2.65 7.54
N LEU A 139 -28.42 3.64 6.90
CA LEU A 139 -28.27 5.04 7.30
C LEU A 139 -28.80 5.29 8.72
N ASP A 140 -29.97 4.76 9.06
CA ASP A 140 -30.63 5.00 10.34
C ASP A 140 -29.85 4.38 11.52
N THR A 141 -29.16 3.26 11.27
CA THR A 141 -28.39 2.56 12.31
C THR A 141 -26.95 3.03 12.45
N LEU A 142 -26.40 3.70 11.42
CA LEU A 142 -24.98 4.05 11.36
C LEU A 142 -24.53 5.02 12.49
N PRO A 143 -25.27 6.09 12.84
CA PRO A 143 -24.90 6.95 13.97
C PRO A 143 -24.73 6.18 15.29
N GLY A 144 -25.62 5.22 15.56
CA GLY A 144 -25.54 4.36 16.76
C GLY A 144 -24.29 3.46 16.74
N LEU A 145 -23.95 2.90 15.59
CA LEU A 145 -22.75 2.08 15.41
C LEU A 145 -21.47 2.93 15.55
N LEU A 146 -21.44 4.14 14.99
CA LEU A 146 -20.31 5.07 15.15
C LEU A 146 -20.13 5.49 16.61
N LYS A 147 -21.22 5.72 17.34
CA LYS A 147 -21.17 5.98 18.78
C LYS A 147 -20.54 4.81 19.54
N ALA A 148 -20.95 3.57 19.25
CA ALA A 148 -20.36 2.38 19.86
C ALA A 148 -18.87 2.22 19.49
N ALA A 149 -18.51 2.51 18.24
CA ALA A 149 -17.15 2.42 17.74
C ALA A 149 -16.20 3.41 18.44
N ARG A 150 -16.66 4.65 18.71
CA ARG A 150 -15.89 5.67 19.45
C ARG A 150 -15.54 5.25 20.89
N ALA A 151 -16.27 4.29 21.47
CA ALA A 151 -15.92 3.73 22.77
C ALA A 151 -14.72 2.75 22.69
N GLN A 152 -14.37 2.26 21.49
CA GLN A 152 -13.33 1.24 21.28
C GLN A 152 -11.99 1.83 20.81
N ALA A 153 -12.00 2.97 20.11
CA ALA A 153 -10.81 3.60 19.57
C ALA A 153 -10.98 5.14 19.48
N PRO A 154 -9.91 5.92 19.63
CA PRO A 154 -9.97 7.38 19.58
C PRO A 154 -10.28 7.94 18.18
N ARG A 155 -9.97 7.20 17.11
CA ARG A 155 -10.29 7.58 15.73
C ARG A 155 -11.10 6.50 15.04
N ILE A 156 -12.09 6.93 14.25
CA ILE A 156 -12.91 6.03 13.43
C ILE A 156 -12.61 6.28 11.96
N SER A 157 -12.31 5.21 11.23
CA SER A 157 -12.24 5.19 9.78
C SER A 157 -13.46 4.45 9.24
N LEU A 158 -14.17 5.03 8.28
CA LEU A 158 -15.33 4.42 7.64
C LEU A 158 -14.96 3.87 6.26
N GLY A 159 -15.06 2.56 6.08
CA GLY A 159 -14.78 1.87 4.81
C GLY A 159 -16.03 1.73 3.97
N LEU A 160 -15.99 2.22 2.73
CA LEU A 160 -17.07 2.06 1.74
C LEU A 160 -16.71 0.88 0.84
N ILE A 161 -17.14 -0.32 1.24
CA ILE A 161 -16.87 -1.52 0.46
C ILE A 161 -17.65 -1.46 -0.86
N ASP A 162 -16.99 -1.83 -1.94
CA ASP A 162 -17.53 -1.85 -3.30
C ASP A 162 -17.98 -0.48 -3.82
N ALA A 163 -17.25 0.56 -3.43
CA ALA A 163 -17.50 1.92 -3.89
C ALA A 163 -17.42 2.04 -5.42
N SER A 164 -16.67 1.15 -6.08
CA SER A 164 -16.53 1.16 -7.54
C SER A 164 -17.78 0.78 -8.33
N ARG A 165 -18.76 0.14 -7.67
CA ARG A 165 -20.08 -0.18 -8.25
C ARG A 165 -21.24 0.53 -7.55
N ALA A 166 -20.94 1.47 -6.66
CA ALA A 166 -21.94 2.22 -5.92
C ALA A 166 -22.43 3.44 -6.71
N PRO A 167 -23.72 3.81 -6.60
CA PRO A 167 -24.21 5.08 -7.14
C PRO A 167 -23.47 6.27 -6.50
N LEU A 168 -23.02 7.22 -7.32
CA LEU A 168 -22.22 8.35 -6.84
C LEU A 168 -22.93 9.21 -5.77
N GLU A 169 -24.24 9.41 -5.88
CA GLU A 169 -25.02 10.13 -4.84
C GLU A 169 -24.99 9.42 -3.49
N ARG A 170 -24.96 8.07 -3.49
CA ARG A 170 -24.88 7.29 -2.26
C ARG A 170 -23.53 7.49 -1.57
N LEU A 171 -22.45 7.46 -2.33
CA LEU A 171 -21.11 7.76 -1.82
C LEU A 171 -21.01 9.19 -1.26
N ARG A 172 -21.62 10.17 -1.94
CA ARG A 172 -21.69 11.55 -1.44
C ARG A 172 -22.52 11.68 -0.16
N ALA A 173 -23.64 10.98 -0.07
CA ALA A 173 -24.45 10.95 1.15
C ALA A 173 -23.67 10.38 2.34
N LEU A 174 -22.93 9.28 2.13
CA LEU A 174 -22.05 8.70 3.17
C LEU A 174 -20.93 9.65 3.58
N ALA A 175 -20.33 10.37 2.63
CA ALA A 175 -19.30 11.34 2.94
C ALA A 175 -19.84 12.50 3.80
N ARG A 176 -21.04 13.03 3.48
CA ARG A 176 -21.69 14.09 4.28
C ARG A 176 -22.00 13.60 5.69
N LEU A 177 -22.64 12.43 5.81
CA LEU A 177 -22.96 11.84 7.11
C LEU A 177 -21.69 11.60 7.94
N ALA A 178 -20.63 11.07 7.32
CA ALA A 178 -19.36 10.85 7.99
C ALA A 178 -18.75 12.17 8.50
N ALA A 179 -18.85 13.26 7.73
CA ALA A 179 -18.40 14.58 8.17
C ALA A 179 -19.25 15.14 9.33
N GLU A 180 -20.58 15.01 9.26
CA GLU A 180 -21.52 15.42 10.32
C GLU A 180 -21.27 14.66 11.63
N GLU A 181 -20.98 13.37 11.52
CA GLU A 181 -20.61 12.51 12.64
C GLU A 181 -19.16 12.72 13.11
N GLY A 182 -18.34 13.53 12.44
CA GLY A 182 -16.94 13.72 12.82
C GLY A 182 -16.10 12.44 12.71
N VAL A 183 -16.40 11.59 11.73
CA VAL A 183 -15.54 10.47 11.34
C VAL A 183 -14.20 11.03 10.87
N TRP A 184 -13.09 10.43 11.34
CA TRP A 184 -11.76 10.93 11.02
C TRP A 184 -11.41 10.75 9.54
N ARG A 185 -11.76 9.60 8.96
CA ARG A 185 -11.43 9.24 7.57
C ARG A 185 -12.54 8.42 6.91
N VAL A 186 -12.82 8.67 5.63
CA VAL A 186 -13.64 7.79 4.77
C VAL A 186 -12.74 7.14 3.72
N ARG A 187 -12.71 5.80 3.67
CA ARG A 187 -11.91 5.01 2.71
C ARG A 187 -12.82 4.42 1.63
N LEU A 188 -12.57 4.75 0.37
CA LEU A 188 -13.27 4.13 -0.77
C LEU A 188 -12.54 2.85 -1.18
N ALA A 189 -13.28 1.75 -1.31
CA ALA A 189 -12.72 0.48 -1.80
C ALA A 189 -13.18 0.17 -3.22
N ASP A 190 -12.23 0.05 -4.15
CA ASP A 190 -12.44 -0.63 -5.43
C ASP A 190 -12.33 -2.14 -5.22
N THR A 191 -13.35 -2.70 -4.58
CA THR A 191 -13.35 -4.08 -4.05
C THR A 191 -13.10 -5.15 -5.11
N VAL A 192 -13.43 -4.88 -6.36
CA VAL A 192 -13.28 -5.82 -7.48
C VAL A 192 -12.25 -5.36 -8.53
N GLY A 193 -11.48 -4.31 -8.23
CA GLY A 193 -10.36 -3.86 -9.07
C GLY A 193 -10.77 -3.39 -10.47
N ILE A 194 -11.95 -2.75 -10.61
CA ILE A 194 -12.52 -2.38 -11.92
C ILE A 194 -12.39 -0.88 -12.24
N TRP A 195 -11.98 -0.04 -11.29
CA TRP A 195 -11.84 1.37 -11.57
C TRP A 195 -10.68 1.61 -12.53
N THR A 196 -10.94 2.45 -13.52
CA THR A 196 -9.87 3.17 -14.21
C THR A 196 -9.36 4.32 -13.32
N PRO A 197 -8.11 4.77 -13.53
CA PRO A 197 -7.57 5.96 -12.84
C PRO A 197 -8.48 7.19 -12.94
N HIS A 198 -9.11 7.40 -14.11
CA HIS A 198 -10.04 8.52 -14.32
C HIS A 198 -11.30 8.40 -13.46
N GLN A 199 -11.92 7.21 -13.38
CA GLN A 199 -13.12 7.00 -12.57
C GLN A 199 -12.85 7.19 -11.07
N ALA A 200 -11.72 6.68 -10.57
CA ALA A 200 -11.30 6.89 -9.19
C ALA A 200 -11.11 8.38 -8.89
N ALA A 201 -10.35 9.09 -9.74
CA ALA A 201 -10.10 10.51 -9.59
C ALA A 201 -11.38 11.37 -9.64
N THR A 202 -12.32 11.03 -10.54
CA THR A 202 -13.60 11.75 -10.67
C THR A 202 -14.51 11.51 -9.46
N THR A 203 -14.58 10.27 -8.97
CA THR A 203 -15.33 9.92 -7.75
C THR A 203 -14.77 10.65 -6.53
N LEU A 204 -13.45 10.61 -6.32
CA LEU A 204 -12.79 11.29 -5.19
C LEU A 204 -13.04 12.80 -5.19
N ARG A 205 -12.94 13.45 -6.36
CA ARG A 205 -13.26 14.88 -6.51
C ARG A 205 -14.69 15.20 -6.11
N SER A 206 -15.64 14.35 -6.51
CA SER A 206 -17.06 14.52 -6.19
C SER A 206 -17.33 14.40 -4.68
N LEU A 207 -16.70 13.45 -3.99
CA LEU A 207 -16.84 13.33 -2.53
C LEU A 207 -16.19 14.50 -1.79
N ARG A 208 -15.03 14.96 -2.25
CA ARG A 208 -14.34 16.12 -1.67
C ARG A 208 -15.19 17.39 -1.79
N GLN A 209 -15.94 17.54 -2.88
CA GLN A 209 -16.91 18.64 -3.05
C GLN A 209 -18.12 18.47 -2.15
N ALA A 210 -18.61 17.24 -1.96
CA ALA A 210 -19.77 16.96 -1.12
C ALA A 210 -19.50 17.10 0.38
N ALA A 211 -18.27 16.81 0.83
CA ALA A 211 -17.83 16.93 2.22
C ALA A 211 -16.45 17.60 2.31
N PRO A 212 -16.37 18.94 2.14
CA PRO A 212 -15.11 19.66 2.23
C PRO A 212 -14.41 19.47 3.58
N GLY A 213 -13.11 19.18 3.56
CA GLY A 213 -12.30 18.98 4.77
C GLY A 213 -12.29 17.56 5.33
N LEU A 214 -13.18 16.67 4.87
CA LEU A 214 -13.16 15.26 5.24
C LEU A 214 -11.92 14.57 4.65
N VAL A 215 -11.20 13.79 5.48
CA VAL A 215 -10.07 12.99 5.00
C VAL A 215 -10.59 11.81 4.19
N LEU A 216 -10.17 11.73 2.93
CA LEU A 216 -10.53 10.65 2.02
C LEU A 216 -9.34 9.70 1.80
N GLY A 217 -9.62 8.41 1.80
CA GLY A 217 -8.65 7.35 1.53
C GLY A 217 -9.07 6.47 0.36
N ILE A 218 -8.11 5.76 -0.23
CA ILE A 218 -8.33 4.81 -1.32
C ILE A 218 -7.78 3.42 -0.96
N HIS A 219 -8.55 2.39 -1.29
CA HIS A 219 -8.15 0.99 -1.25
C HIS A 219 -8.47 0.37 -2.61
N ALA A 220 -7.46 -0.04 -3.35
CA ALA A 220 -7.61 -0.54 -4.71
C ALA A 220 -7.15 -1.99 -4.83
N HIS A 221 -8.04 -2.87 -5.31
CA HIS A 221 -7.67 -4.21 -5.75
C HIS A 221 -7.07 -4.20 -7.16
N ASN A 222 -6.35 -5.27 -7.50
CA ASN A 222 -5.49 -5.33 -8.68
C ASN A 222 -6.00 -6.28 -9.78
N ASP A 223 -7.30 -6.59 -9.81
CA ASP A 223 -7.90 -7.52 -10.78
C ASP A 223 -7.62 -7.15 -12.25
N LEU A 224 -7.52 -5.85 -12.58
CA LEU A 224 -7.15 -5.36 -13.91
C LEU A 224 -5.68 -4.88 -14.02
N ALA A 225 -4.83 -5.21 -13.05
CA ALA A 225 -3.43 -4.77 -12.97
C ALA A 225 -3.24 -3.23 -12.92
N GLN A 226 -4.22 -2.50 -12.34
CA GLN A 226 -4.21 -1.04 -12.28
C GLN A 226 -4.17 -0.45 -10.87
N ALA A 227 -4.04 -1.27 -9.81
CA ALA A 227 -4.20 -0.80 -8.43
C ALA A 227 -3.25 0.37 -8.08
N VAL A 228 -1.98 0.31 -8.48
CA VAL A 228 -1.02 1.42 -8.27
C VAL A 228 -1.45 2.68 -9.02
N ALA A 229 -1.86 2.56 -10.29
CA ALA A 229 -2.27 3.70 -11.10
C ALA A 229 -3.57 4.35 -10.58
N VAL A 230 -4.53 3.53 -10.15
CA VAL A 230 -5.78 3.96 -9.52
C VAL A 230 -5.50 4.70 -8.22
N THR A 231 -4.65 4.14 -7.36
CA THR A 231 -4.26 4.76 -6.10
C THR A 231 -3.60 6.12 -6.33
N LEU A 232 -2.61 6.22 -7.24
CA LEU A 232 -1.94 7.48 -7.54
C LEU A 232 -2.92 8.54 -8.08
N ALA A 233 -3.84 8.16 -8.98
CA ALA A 233 -4.84 9.08 -9.50
C ALA A 233 -5.84 9.56 -8.44
N ALA A 234 -6.20 8.70 -7.48
CA ALA A 234 -7.02 9.09 -6.33
C ALA A 234 -6.29 10.10 -5.42
N LEU A 235 -4.99 9.89 -5.17
CA LEU A 235 -4.15 10.82 -4.41
C LEU A 235 -4.02 12.18 -5.11
N ASP A 236 -3.79 12.18 -6.43
CA ASP A 236 -3.77 13.41 -7.25
C ASP A 236 -5.11 14.17 -7.18
N ALA A 237 -6.22 13.42 -7.19
CA ALA A 237 -7.57 13.94 -7.02
C ALA A 237 -7.89 14.48 -5.61
N GLY A 238 -7.00 14.27 -4.64
CA GLY A 238 -7.12 14.82 -3.29
C GLY A 238 -7.40 13.80 -2.18
N ALA A 239 -7.31 12.50 -2.45
CA ALA A 239 -7.19 11.54 -1.37
C ALA A 239 -5.92 11.84 -0.54
N SER A 240 -6.02 11.69 0.77
CA SER A 240 -4.95 11.98 1.73
C SER A 240 -4.39 10.71 2.39
N SER A 241 -4.97 9.55 2.12
CA SER A 241 -4.43 8.26 2.52
C SER A 241 -4.57 7.22 1.42
N ALA A 242 -3.70 6.21 1.44
CA ALA A 242 -3.74 5.09 0.53
C ALA A 242 -3.41 3.79 1.26
N ASP A 243 -4.19 2.76 0.97
CA ASP A 243 -3.91 1.41 1.40
C ASP A 243 -3.00 0.69 0.41
N ALA A 244 -2.08 -0.09 0.94
CA ALA A 244 -1.26 -1.02 0.19
C ALA A 244 -0.93 -2.26 1.01
N THR A 245 -0.37 -3.26 0.35
CA THR A 245 0.20 -4.43 1.01
C THR A 245 1.58 -4.74 0.46
N VAL A 246 2.44 -5.28 1.31
CA VAL A 246 3.73 -5.85 0.90
C VAL A 246 3.48 -6.90 -0.18
N LEU A 247 4.24 -6.84 -1.26
CA LEU A 247 4.11 -7.66 -2.47
C LEU A 247 2.75 -7.56 -3.20
N GLY A 248 1.86 -6.64 -2.80
CA GLY A 248 0.50 -6.58 -3.33
C GLY A 248 -0.39 -7.75 -2.88
N LEU A 249 -0.06 -8.41 -1.77
CA LEU A 249 -0.84 -9.51 -1.21
C LEU A 249 -2.29 -9.12 -0.92
N GLY A 250 -3.22 -10.05 -1.18
CA GLY A 250 -4.64 -9.88 -0.91
C GLY A 250 -5.50 -10.93 -1.60
N GLU A 251 -6.81 -10.74 -1.50
CA GLU A 251 -7.80 -11.50 -2.26
C GLU A 251 -7.51 -11.51 -3.77
N ARG A 252 -7.73 -12.66 -4.44
CA ARG A 252 -7.66 -12.81 -5.91
C ARG A 252 -6.30 -12.36 -6.49
N ALA A 253 -6.28 -11.31 -7.32
CA ALA A 253 -5.08 -10.72 -7.91
C ALA A 253 -4.34 -9.76 -6.94
N GLY A 254 -4.87 -9.58 -5.73
CA GLY A 254 -4.24 -8.81 -4.67
C GLY A 254 -4.67 -7.34 -4.64
N ASN A 255 -3.84 -6.55 -3.96
CA ASN A 255 -4.05 -5.14 -3.65
C ASN A 255 -3.01 -4.25 -4.35
N CYS A 256 -3.10 -2.94 -4.13
CA CYS A 256 -2.01 -2.02 -4.44
C CYS A 256 -0.72 -2.47 -3.73
N ALA A 257 0.33 -2.75 -4.50
CA ALA A 257 1.61 -3.17 -3.93
C ALA A 257 2.35 -1.99 -3.29
N LEU A 258 2.80 -2.16 -2.04
CA LEU A 258 3.42 -1.13 -1.22
C LEU A 258 4.71 -0.61 -1.84
N GLU A 259 5.56 -1.51 -2.33
CA GLU A 259 6.90 -1.18 -2.82
C GLU A 259 6.86 -0.26 -4.06
N PRO A 260 6.14 -0.60 -5.15
CA PRO A 260 6.01 0.32 -6.29
C PRO A 260 5.21 1.58 -5.96
N LEU A 261 4.22 1.52 -5.05
CA LEU A 261 3.50 2.72 -4.62
C LEU A 261 4.44 3.69 -3.90
N ALA A 262 5.17 3.21 -2.88
CA ALA A 262 6.09 4.03 -2.11
C ALA A 262 7.19 4.63 -3.00
N LEU A 263 7.74 3.84 -3.94
CA LEU A 263 8.70 4.33 -4.92
C LEU A 263 8.08 5.42 -5.80
N ALA A 264 6.87 5.20 -6.35
CA ALA A 264 6.20 6.19 -7.18
C ALA A 264 5.96 7.51 -6.42
N LEU A 265 5.52 7.45 -5.16
CA LEU A 265 5.35 8.62 -4.31
C LEU A 265 6.67 9.37 -4.09
N GLN A 266 7.76 8.65 -3.82
CA GLN A 266 9.09 9.23 -3.67
C GLN A 266 9.59 9.91 -4.95
N LEU A 267 9.20 9.41 -6.13
CA LEU A 267 9.57 9.98 -7.42
C LEU A 267 8.66 11.15 -7.85
N GLN A 268 7.42 11.22 -7.37
CA GLN A 268 6.40 12.19 -7.79
C GLN A 268 6.23 13.39 -6.84
N TYR A 269 6.46 13.22 -5.53
CA TYR A 269 6.20 14.25 -4.52
C TYR A 269 7.48 15.00 -4.13
N GLN A 270 7.36 16.32 -3.87
CA GLN A 270 8.52 17.16 -3.51
C GLN A 270 9.10 16.85 -2.14
N ARG A 271 8.28 16.30 -1.24
CA ARG A 271 8.67 15.89 0.11
C ARG A 271 8.87 14.38 0.13
N PRO A 272 9.98 13.87 0.67
CA PRO A 272 10.15 12.43 0.83
C PRO A 272 9.03 11.88 1.72
N ALA A 273 8.49 10.72 1.33
CA ALA A 273 7.59 9.97 2.19
C ALA A 273 8.34 9.55 3.46
N ARG A 274 7.61 9.31 4.55
CA ARG A 274 8.21 8.83 5.81
C ARG A 274 8.79 7.42 5.69
N PHE A 275 8.25 6.64 4.76
CA PHE A 275 8.63 5.26 4.52
C PHE A 275 10.04 5.12 3.93
N ASP A 276 10.89 4.33 4.58
CA ASP A 276 12.25 4.00 4.13
C ASP A 276 12.19 2.91 3.05
N LEU A 277 12.34 3.34 1.80
CA LEU A 277 12.38 2.45 0.63
C LEU A 277 13.49 1.40 0.72
N THR A 278 14.56 1.62 1.49
CA THR A 278 15.63 0.64 1.62
C THR A 278 15.21 -0.60 2.42
N ALA A 279 14.07 -0.53 3.13
CA ALA A 279 13.49 -1.65 3.85
C ALA A 279 12.69 -2.61 2.95
N CYS A 280 12.34 -2.22 1.71
CA CYS A 280 11.50 -3.01 0.80
C CYS A 280 11.95 -4.47 0.64
N PRO A 281 13.24 -4.79 0.38
CA PRO A 281 13.68 -6.18 0.21
C PRO A 281 13.50 -7.00 1.49
N HIS A 282 13.79 -6.40 2.65
CA HIS A 282 13.64 -7.09 3.94
C HIS A 282 12.17 -7.39 4.26
N LEU A 283 11.27 -6.43 4.00
CA LEU A 283 9.83 -6.61 4.15
C LEU A 283 9.31 -7.70 3.21
N ALA A 284 9.72 -7.66 1.95
CA ALA A 284 9.40 -8.65 0.95
C ALA A 284 9.90 -10.04 1.35
N ASP A 285 11.13 -10.17 1.87
CA ASP A 285 11.69 -11.43 2.36
C ASP A 285 10.88 -12.02 3.53
N ILE A 286 10.48 -11.19 4.51
CA ILE A 286 9.64 -11.65 5.63
C ILE A 286 8.29 -12.14 5.11
N ALA A 287 7.60 -11.34 4.28
CA ALA A 287 6.32 -11.73 3.70
C ALA A 287 6.46 -12.98 2.81
N GLY A 288 7.57 -13.09 2.08
CA GLY A 288 7.90 -14.19 1.19
C GLY A 288 8.04 -15.53 1.89
N ARG A 289 8.34 -15.58 3.18
CA ARG A 289 8.35 -16.83 3.98
C ARG A 289 7.00 -17.53 4.00
N GLY A 290 5.91 -16.77 3.91
CA GLY A 290 4.55 -17.29 3.84
C GLY A 290 4.10 -17.68 2.43
N LEU A 291 4.89 -17.40 1.38
CA LEU A 291 4.55 -17.69 -0.01
C LEU A 291 5.02 -19.08 -0.44
N ARG A 292 4.08 -19.90 -0.92
CA ARG A 292 4.40 -21.26 -1.39
C ARG A 292 5.33 -21.29 -2.62
N GLN A 293 5.21 -20.31 -3.51
CA GLN A 293 5.96 -20.23 -4.77
C GLN A 293 7.16 -19.27 -4.68
N GLY A 294 7.41 -18.69 -3.52
CA GLY A 294 8.36 -17.59 -3.36
C GLY A 294 7.91 -16.29 -4.03
N ILE A 295 8.78 -15.29 -4.00
CA ILE A 295 8.56 -13.98 -4.62
C ILE A 295 8.82 -14.10 -6.12
N PRO A 296 7.91 -13.63 -7.00
CA PRO A 296 8.16 -13.62 -8.44
C PRO A 296 9.46 -12.88 -8.77
N ALA A 297 10.29 -13.46 -9.66
CA ALA A 297 11.60 -12.88 -9.99
C ALA A 297 11.48 -11.46 -10.57
N GLN A 298 10.39 -11.16 -11.26
CA GLN A 298 10.11 -9.86 -11.88
C GLN A 298 9.16 -8.98 -11.04
N GLN A 299 8.92 -9.32 -9.77
CA GLN A 299 8.12 -8.49 -8.88
C GLN A 299 8.68 -7.05 -8.89
N PRO A 300 7.86 -6.03 -9.19
CA PRO A 300 8.34 -4.65 -9.22
C PRO A 300 9.05 -4.27 -7.92
N VAL A 301 10.16 -3.55 -8.04
CA VAL A 301 11.02 -3.05 -6.94
C VAL A 301 11.81 -4.13 -6.18
N VAL A 302 11.24 -5.29 -5.87
CA VAL A 302 11.89 -6.28 -4.97
C VAL A 302 12.26 -7.61 -5.62
N GLY A 303 11.80 -7.87 -6.85
CA GLY A 303 12.15 -9.07 -7.58
C GLY A 303 13.64 -9.11 -7.93
N LYS A 304 14.25 -10.30 -7.86
CA LYS A 304 15.68 -10.51 -8.19
C LYS A 304 16.07 -10.04 -9.59
N GLN A 305 15.11 -9.99 -10.52
CA GLN A 305 15.30 -9.52 -11.90
C GLN A 305 14.80 -8.09 -12.14
N ALA A 306 14.24 -7.41 -11.14
CA ALA A 306 13.66 -6.07 -11.31
C ALA A 306 14.69 -5.00 -11.73
N PHE A 307 15.96 -5.20 -11.36
CA PHE A 307 17.10 -4.33 -11.72
C PHE A 307 18.14 -5.06 -12.58
N ALA A 308 17.75 -6.15 -13.22
CA ALA A 308 18.64 -6.93 -14.08
C ALA A 308 18.59 -6.46 -15.54
N HIS A 309 19.77 -6.33 -16.17
CA HIS A 309 19.89 -5.96 -17.59
C HIS A 309 20.56 -7.07 -18.39
N ALA A 310 19.88 -7.55 -19.43
CA ALA A 310 20.37 -8.64 -20.28
C ALA A 310 20.69 -8.21 -21.72
N SER A 311 20.07 -7.13 -22.24
CA SER A 311 20.29 -6.70 -23.63
C SER A 311 21.60 -5.94 -23.76
N GLY A 312 22.35 -6.18 -24.85
CA GLY A 312 23.64 -5.53 -25.08
C GLY A 312 23.55 -4.00 -25.13
N ILE A 313 22.43 -3.45 -25.64
CA ILE A 313 22.19 -2.00 -25.67
C ILE A 313 21.99 -1.45 -24.26
N HIS A 314 21.18 -2.11 -23.41
CA HIS A 314 20.98 -1.66 -22.04
C HIS A 314 22.28 -1.75 -21.23
N ILE A 315 23.02 -2.86 -21.34
CA ILE A 315 24.30 -3.02 -20.65
C ILE A 315 25.27 -1.91 -21.07
N ALA A 316 25.40 -1.63 -22.38
CA ALA A 316 26.30 -0.59 -22.87
C ALA A 316 25.92 0.82 -22.36
N GLN A 317 24.62 1.15 -22.29
CA GLN A 317 24.17 2.43 -21.72
C GLN A 317 24.40 2.48 -20.21
N GLN A 318 24.10 1.40 -19.51
CA GLN A 318 24.23 1.28 -18.06
C GLN A 318 25.69 1.37 -17.59
N LEU A 319 26.65 0.89 -18.39
CA LEU A 319 28.09 1.04 -18.13
C LEU A 319 28.56 2.50 -18.27
N ARG A 320 27.85 3.34 -19.05
CA ARG A 320 28.14 4.77 -19.20
C ARG A 320 27.46 5.60 -18.12
N ASP A 321 26.19 5.31 -17.86
CA ASP A 321 25.38 5.95 -16.83
C ASP A 321 24.46 4.90 -16.16
N PRO A 322 24.69 4.57 -14.87
CA PRO A 322 23.84 3.65 -14.11
C PRO A 322 22.37 4.08 -13.95
N GLN A 323 21.97 5.26 -14.41
CA GLN A 323 20.56 5.70 -14.41
C GLN A 323 19.88 5.53 -15.76
N ALA A 324 20.63 5.22 -16.83
CA ALA A 324 20.12 5.28 -18.20
C ALA A 324 18.95 4.34 -18.47
N CYS A 325 18.95 3.16 -17.85
CA CYS A 325 17.95 2.12 -18.11
C CYS A 325 17.12 1.74 -16.87
N GLN A 326 17.03 2.61 -15.85
CA GLN A 326 16.30 2.31 -14.61
C GLN A 326 15.47 3.51 -14.12
N PRO A 327 14.28 3.28 -13.53
CA PRO A 327 13.44 4.36 -13.01
C PRO A 327 14.04 5.08 -11.79
N CYS A 328 14.89 4.35 -11.05
CA CYS A 328 15.66 4.84 -9.91
C CYS A 328 16.93 3.99 -9.78
N ALA A 329 17.88 4.43 -8.95
CA ALA A 329 19.05 3.61 -8.62
C ALA A 329 18.62 2.45 -7.71
N ALA A 330 19.15 1.24 -7.94
CA ALA A 330 18.78 0.06 -7.16
C ALA A 330 18.96 0.27 -5.64
N GLU A 331 20.01 0.97 -5.21
CA GLU A 331 20.25 1.21 -3.77
C GLU A 331 19.20 2.13 -3.12
N MET A 332 18.44 2.90 -3.92
CA MET A 332 17.32 3.72 -3.41
C MET A 332 16.25 2.86 -2.75
N VAL A 333 16.07 1.64 -3.23
CA VAL A 333 15.07 0.68 -2.74
C VAL A 333 15.70 -0.51 -2.04
N GLY A 334 16.98 -0.38 -1.62
CA GLY A 334 17.72 -1.45 -0.97
C GLY A 334 18.07 -2.64 -1.87
N ALA A 335 17.83 -2.54 -3.17
CA ALA A 335 18.14 -3.58 -4.14
C ALA A 335 19.59 -3.46 -4.64
N GLN A 336 20.06 -4.51 -5.32
CA GLN A 336 21.33 -4.53 -6.03
C GLN A 336 21.07 -4.64 -7.53
N GLN A 337 21.86 -3.93 -8.32
CA GLN A 337 21.84 -4.06 -9.77
C GLN A 337 22.58 -5.34 -10.20
N ALA A 338 22.02 -6.06 -11.18
CA ALA A 338 22.67 -7.19 -11.81
C ALA A 338 22.82 -6.98 -13.33
N LEU A 339 23.95 -7.38 -13.90
CA LEU A 339 24.14 -7.47 -15.34
C LEU A 339 24.20 -8.95 -15.71
N ILE A 340 23.30 -9.38 -16.60
CA ILE A 340 23.15 -10.81 -16.93
C ILE A 340 23.73 -11.07 -18.33
N PRO A 341 24.69 -12.00 -18.48
CA PRO A 341 25.13 -12.46 -19.78
C PRO A 341 23.96 -13.08 -20.56
N SER A 342 23.75 -12.68 -21.81
CA SER A 342 22.68 -13.24 -22.64
C SER A 342 23.13 -13.41 -24.10
N SER A 343 22.37 -14.18 -24.88
CA SER A 343 22.60 -14.32 -26.33
C SER A 343 22.39 -13.02 -27.10
N LEU A 344 21.78 -12.01 -26.48
CA LEU A 344 21.59 -10.66 -27.01
C LEU A 344 22.69 -9.68 -26.54
N ALA A 345 23.72 -10.17 -25.83
CA ALA A 345 24.86 -9.40 -25.42
C ALA A 345 25.72 -9.04 -26.65
N GLY A 346 25.71 -7.77 -27.03
CA GLY A 346 26.63 -7.25 -28.05
C GLY A 346 28.09 -7.33 -27.61
N HIS A 347 29.02 -7.07 -28.53
CA HIS A 347 30.46 -7.25 -28.31
C HIS A 347 31.00 -6.57 -27.04
N HIS A 348 30.55 -5.35 -26.73
CA HIS A 348 30.93 -4.61 -25.52
C HIS A 348 30.48 -5.28 -24.21
N ALA A 349 29.29 -5.91 -24.20
CA ALA A 349 28.80 -6.63 -23.03
C ALA A 349 29.58 -7.94 -22.82
N LEU A 350 29.95 -8.64 -23.90
CA LEU A 350 30.79 -9.83 -23.82
C LEU A 350 32.20 -9.52 -23.29
N GLN A 351 32.82 -8.42 -23.74
CA GLN A 351 34.11 -7.96 -23.21
C GLN A 351 34.04 -7.63 -21.71
N TYR A 352 32.95 -7.01 -21.25
CA TYR A 352 32.75 -6.72 -19.83
C TYR A 352 32.73 -8.00 -18.99
N PHE A 353 31.99 -9.03 -19.41
CA PHE A 353 31.90 -10.30 -18.68
C PHE A 353 33.17 -11.16 -18.76
N GLN A 354 33.98 -11.01 -19.81
CA GLN A 354 35.26 -11.72 -19.95
C GLN A 354 36.36 -11.19 -19.01
N HIS A 355 36.17 -10.03 -18.37
CA HIS A 355 37.13 -9.51 -17.41
C HIS A 355 37.06 -10.28 -16.07
N PRO A 356 38.19 -10.74 -15.49
CA PRO A 356 38.19 -11.63 -14.31
C PRO A 356 37.44 -11.09 -13.08
N HIS A 357 37.42 -9.77 -12.91
CA HIS A 357 36.74 -9.09 -11.80
C HIS A 357 35.22 -8.98 -11.98
N HIS A 358 34.69 -9.19 -13.18
CA HIS A 358 33.25 -9.04 -13.48
C HIS A 358 32.51 -10.38 -13.60
N HIS A 359 33.24 -11.50 -13.65
CA HIS A 359 32.68 -12.85 -13.64
C HIS A 359 31.94 -13.19 -12.32
N GLN A 360 32.33 -12.59 -11.19
CA GLN A 360 31.64 -12.76 -9.89
C GLN A 360 30.30 -12.03 -9.82
N LEU A 361 30.09 -10.96 -10.60
CA LEU A 361 28.81 -10.22 -10.64
C LEU A 361 27.75 -10.93 -11.50
N ALA A 362 28.17 -11.88 -12.35
CA ALA A 362 27.30 -12.63 -13.25
C ALA A 362 26.74 -13.93 -12.64
N THR A 363 27.28 -14.41 -11.52
CA THR A 363 27.03 -15.75 -10.97
C THR A 363 26.14 -15.78 -9.74
N THR A 364 25.68 -14.62 -9.24
CA THR A 364 24.81 -14.50 -8.06
C THR A 364 23.36 -14.13 -8.40
N ALA A 365 22.94 -14.24 -9.66
CA ALA A 365 21.57 -13.93 -10.12
C ALA A 365 20.58 -15.09 -9.93
#